data_AF-A0A1H0ART5-F1
#
_entry.id   AF-A0A1H0ART5-F1
#
_cell.length_a   1.000
_cell.length_b   1.000
_cell.length_c   1.000
_cell.angle_alpha   90.00
_cell.angle_beta   90.00
_cell.angle_gamma   90.00
#
_symmetry.space_group_name_H-M   'P 1'
#
loop_
_entity.id
_entity.type
_entity.pdbx_description
1 polymer ?
#
loop_
_entity_poly.entity_id
_entity_poly.type
_entity_poly.pdbx_seq_one_letter_code
_entity_poly.pdbx_strand_id
1 'polypeptide(L)'
;MSPSRPFFTTPSGEFDTGQLLYEAIPLAKLVALVGAVALTPQLLHWLAIELLSITPALGIVFTLATQFVLAVGTGLVLIYVVVRANQLTDQ
;
A
#
# COMPACT_ATOMS: atom_id res chain seq x y z
N MET A 1 -3.54 -1.60 33.76
CA MET A 1 -3.65 -0.33 33.01
C MET A 1 -4.79 -0.50 32.01
N SER A 2 -5.71 0.45 31.91
CA SER A 2 -6.72 0.39 30.84
C SER A 2 -6.00 0.51 29.50
N PRO A 3 -6.25 -0.38 28.52
CA PRO A 3 -5.61 -0.27 27.23
C PRO A 3 -5.97 1.08 26.62
N SER A 4 -4.94 1.86 26.25
CA SER A 4 -5.08 3.03 25.39
C SER A 4 -5.86 2.59 24.14
N ARG A 5 -6.99 3.23 23.84
CA ARG A 5 -7.71 2.99 22.59
C ARG A 5 -7.10 3.89 21.52
N PRO A 6 -6.44 3.35 20.48
CA PRO A 6 -5.90 4.16 19.40
C PRO A 6 -7.01 5.02 18.78
N PHE A 7 -6.71 6.26 18.39
CA PHE A 7 -7.64 7.21 17.76
C PHE A 7 -8.73 7.79 18.68
N PHE A 8 -8.63 7.62 20.00
CA PHE A 8 -9.55 8.25 20.97
C PHE A 8 -8.78 9.11 21.96
N THR A 9 -9.29 10.32 22.19
CA THR A 9 -8.66 11.32 23.08
C THR A 9 -8.69 10.93 24.56
N THR A 10 -9.66 10.10 24.97
CA THR A 10 -9.80 9.52 26.33
C THR A 10 -10.52 8.15 26.26
N PRO A 11 -10.49 7.32 27.31
CA PRO A 11 -11.16 6.01 27.32
C PRO A 11 -12.67 6.05 27.01
N SER A 12 -13.31 7.19 27.25
CA SER A 12 -14.72 7.51 26.94
C SER A 12 -14.88 8.68 25.94
N GLY A 13 -13.78 9.13 25.32
CA GLY A 13 -13.66 10.42 24.64
C GLY A 13 -14.05 10.44 23.16
N GLU A 14 -13.97 11.64 22.59
CA GLU A 14 -14.19 11.89 21.17
C GLU A 14 -13.12 11.22 20.29
N PHE A 15 -13.55 10.83 19.10
CA PHE A 15 -12.71 10.25 18.05
C PHE A 15 -11.74 11.30 17.49
N ASP A 16 -10.45 11.02 17.57
CA ASP A 16 -9.39 11.90 17.09
C ASP A 16 -9.17 11.71 15.58
N THR A 17 -9.89 12.51 14.79
CA THR A 17 -9.74 12.56 13.33
C THR A 17 -8.37 13.09 12.91
N GLY A 18 -7.70 13.89 13.74
CA GLY A 18 -6.35 14.39 13.50
C GLY A 18 -5.33 13.26 13.55
N GLN A 19 -5.39 12.42 14.60
CA GLN A 19 -4.57 11.21 14.71
C GLN A 19 -4.85 10.24 13.56
N LEU A 20 -6.13 10.03 13.20
CA LEU A 20 -6.48 9.18 12.06
C LEU A 20 -5.80 9.67 10.77
N LEU A 21 -5.90 10.96 10.46
CA LEU A 21 -5.31 11.53 9.25
C LEU A 21 -3.77 11.43 9.30
N TYR A 22 -3.18 11.67 10.46
CA TYR A 22 -1.73 11.55 10.66
C TYR A 22 -1.24 10.13 10.34
N GLU A 23 -1.97 9.09 10.73
CA GLU A 23 -1.65 7.70 10.43
C GLU A 23 -1.98 7.28 8.99
N ALA A 24 -3.01 7.88 8.39
CA ALA A 24 -3.38 7.60 7.01
C ALA A 24 -2.32 8.09 6.01
N ILE A 25 -1.62 9.19 6.31
CA ILE A 25 -0.64 9.78 5.38
C ILE A 25 0.54 8.83 5.07
N PRO A 26 1.25 8.24 6.05
CA PRO A 26 2.30 7.26 5.79
C PRO A 26 1.81 6.04 5.01
N LEU A 27 0.61 5.53 5.35
CA LEU A 27 0.01 4.40 4.64
C LEU A 27 -0.29 4.73 3.19
N ALA A 28 -0.89 5.90 2.94
CA ALA A 28 -1.17 6.39 1.59
C ALA A 28 0.12 6.57 0.77
N LYS A 29 1.20 7.06 1.37
CA LYS A 29 2.50 7.16 0.72
C LYS A 29 3.06 5.81 0.30
N LEU A 30 2.96 4.80 1.17
CA LEU A 30 3.40 3.43 0.85
C LEU A 30 2.57 2.81 -0.28
N VAL A 31 1.24 2.94 -0.22
CA VAL A 31 0.36 2.45 -1.28
C VAL A 31 0.64 3.15 -2.60
N ALA A 32 0.80 4.47 -2.59
CA ALA A 32 1.15 5.24 -3.78
C ALA A 32 2.50 4.82 -4.37
N LEU A 33 3.50 4.57 -3.52
CA LEU A 33 4.81 4.09 -3.94
C LEU A 33 4.71 2.71 -4.61
N VAL A 34 4.03 1.76 -3.96
CA VAL A 34 3.80 0.41 -4.54
C VAL A 34 3.07 0.51 -5.88
N GLY A 35 2.02 1.33 -5.94
CA GLY A 35 1.27 1.59 -7.17
C GLY A 35 2.17 2.15 -8.27
N ALA A 36 3.00 3.15 -7.96
CA ALA A 36 3.92 3.75 -8.93
C ALA A 36 4.94 2.73 -9.48
N VAL A 37 5.47 1.85 -8.62
CA VAL A 37 6.38 0.78 -9.06
C VAL A 37 5.64 -0.25 -9.92
N ALA A 38 4.43 -0.65 -9.53
CA ALA A 38 3.61 -1.60 -10.29
C ALA A 38 3.16 -1.04 -11.65
N LEU A 39 3.03 0.28 -11.78
CA LEU A 39 2.75 0.92 -13.06
C LEU A 39 3.90 0.76 -14.06
N THR A 40 5.13 0.56 -13.62
CA THR A 40 6.28 0.44 -14.53
C THR A 40 6.14 -0.75 -15.49
N PRO A 41 5.97 -2.02 -15.04
CA PRO A 41 5.74 -3.15 -15.94
C PRO A 41 4.43 -3.02 -16.73
N GLN A 42 3.39 -2.40 -16.15
CA GLN A 42 2.12 -2.21 -16.84
C GLN A 42 2.20 -1.20 -18.00
N LEU A 43 2.94 -0.11 -17.83
CA LEU A 43 3.17 0.88 -18.89
C LEU A 43 4.06 0.30 -19.99
N LEU A 44 5.07 -0.50 -19.62
CA LEU A 44 5.90 -1.21 -20.59
C LEU A 44 5.07 -2.24 -21.39
N HIS A 45 4.16 -2.95 -20.74
CA HIS A 45 3.22 -3.85 -21.40
C HIS A 45 2.39 -3.12 -22.46
N TRP A 46 1.78 -2.00 -22.08
CA TRP A 46 0.94 -1.20 -22.96
C TRP A 46 1.74 -0.67 -24.16
N LEU A 47 2.92 -0.09 -23.92
CA LEU A 47 3.80 0.41 -24.97
C LEU A 47 4.28 -0.72 -25.91
N ALA A 48 4.64 -1.88 -25.36
CA ALA A 48 5.10 -3.03 -26.13
C ALA A 48 4.01 -3.58 -27.08
N ILE A 49 2.75 -3.63 -26.63
CA ILE A 49 1.65 -4.12 -27.45
C ILE A 49 1.26 -3.09 -28.51
N GLU A 50 1.00 -1.83 -28.10
CA GLU A 50 0.48 -0.82 -29.02
C GLU A 50 1.52 -0.33 -30.03
N LEU A 51 2.77 -0.11 -29.60
CA LEU A 51 3.77 0.53 -30.46
C LEU A 51 4.53 -0.49 -31.32
N LEU A 52 4.75 -1.69 -30.80
CA LEU A 52 5.70 -2.64 -31.37
C LEU A 52 5.02 -3.93 -31.88
N SER A 53 3.70 -4.07 -31.73
CA SER A 53 2.92 -5.25 -32.16
C SER A 53 3.53 -6.57 -31.66
N ILE A 54 4.10 -6.56 -30.46
CA ILE A 54 4.89 -7.67 -29.93
C ILE A 54 3.97 -8.85 -29.55
N THR A 55 4.51 -10.06 -29.69
CA THR A 55 3.81 -11.33 -29.46
C THR A 55 3.13 -11.43 -28.08
N PRO A 56 1.98 -12.14 -28.01
CA PRO A 56 1.17 -12.27 -26.80
C PRO A 56 1.93 -12.82 -25.57
N ALA A 57 3.00 -13.60 -25.79
CA ALA A 57 3.81 -14.18 -24.74
C ALA A 57 4.51 -13.12 -23.86
N LEU A 58 4.99 -12.01 -24.45
CA LEU A 58 5.63 -10.93 -23.68
C LEU A 58 4.62 -10.15 -22.84
N GLY A 59 3.38 -10.00 -23.31
CA GLY A 59 2.30 -9.38 -22.53
C GLY A 59 1.97 -10.17 -21.25
N ILE A 60 2.03 -11.50 -21.31
CA ILE A 60 1.88 -12.37 -20.13
C ILE A 60 2.98 -12.10 -19.11
N VAL A 61 4.24 -11.99 -19.56
CA VAL A 61 5.39 -11.74 -18.66
C VAL A 61 5.24 -10.41 -17.93
N PHE A 62 4.87 -9.33 -18.63
CA PHE A 62 4.66 -8.04 -17.97
C PHE A 62 3.47 -8.05 -17.01
N THR A 63 2.38 -8.76 -17.37
CA THR A 63 1.23 -8.92 -16.48
C THR A 63 1.62 -9.65 -15.19
N LEU A 64 2.38 -10.74 -15.29
CA LEU A 64 2.90 -11.47 -14.13
C LEU A 64 3.84 -10.59 -13.28
N ALA A 65 4.68 -9.78 -13.93
CA ALA A 65 5.56 -8.84 -13.23
C ALA A 65 4.75 -7.78 -12.46
N THR A 66 3.72 -7.19 -13.06
CA THR A 66 2.80 -6.25 -12.38
C THR A 66 2.14 -6.91 -11.18
N GLN A 67 1.59 -8.12 -11.35
CA GLN A 67 0.93 -8.87 -10.27
C GLN A 67 1.90 -9.21 -9.13
N PHE A 68 3.13 -9.60 -9.46
CA PHE A 68 4.17 -9.87 -8.48
C PHE A 68 4.50 -8.63 -7.64
N VAL A 69 4.73 -7.49 -8.29
CA VAL A 69 5.01 -6.23 -7.59
C VAL A 69 3.85 -5.83 -6.68
N LEU A 70 2.61 -5.95 -7.16
CA LEU A 70 1.43 -5.67 -6.34
C LEU A 70 1.33 -6.61 -5.14
N ALA A 71 1.52 -7.92 -5.33
CA ALA A 71 1.45 -8.90 -4.25
C ALA A 71 2.50 -8.65 -3.16
N VAL A 72 3.76 -8.46 -3.57
CA VAL A 72 4.85 -8.14 -2.65
C VAL A 72 4.60 -6.80 -1.95
N GLY A 73 4.21 -5.78 -2.71
CA GLY A 73 3.91 -4.45 -2.18
C GLY A 73 2.75 -4.45 -1.18
N THR A 74 1.68 -5.20 -1.45
CA THR A 74 0.59 -5.42 -0.49
C THR A 74 1.11 -6.08 0.79
N GLY A 75 1.96 -7.10 0.68
CA GLY A 75 2.60 -7.71 1.84
C GLY A 75 3.38 -6.70 2.69
N LEU A 76 4.16 -5.81 2.06
CA LEU A 76 4.89 -4.75 2.75
C LEU A 76 3.95 -3.75 3.45
N VAL A 77 2.87 -3.33 2.78
CA VAL A 77 1.86 -2.43 3.36
C VAL A 77 1.22 -3.08 4.59
N LEU A 78 0.88 -4.38 4.53
CA LEU A 78 0.30 -5.10 5.67
C LEU A 78 1.28 -5.22 6.84
N ILE A 79 2.55 -5.51 6.58
CA ILE A 79 3.59 -5.53 7.63
C ILE A 79 3.68 -4.16 8.30
N TYR A 80 3.69 -3.08 7.51
CA TYR A 80 3.70 -1.72 8.05
C TYR A 80 2.49 -1.45 8.94
N VAL A 81 1.28 -1.84 8.52
CA VAL A 81 0.05 -1.69 9.32
C VAL A 81 0.17 -2.40 10.66
N VAL A 82 0.63 -3.66 10.68
CA VAL A 82 0.78 -4.43 11.92
C VAL A 82 1.80 -3.78 12.86
N VAL A 83 2.97 -3.40 12.34
CA VAL A 83 4.00 -2.73 13.14
C VAL A 83 3.48 -1.42 13.71
N ARG A 84 2.76 -0.63 12.91
CA ARG A 84 2.22 0.65 13.35
C ARG A 84 1.11 0.50 14.38
N ALA A 85 0.23 -0.48 14.21
CA ALA A 85 -0.82 -0.78 15.18
C ALA A 85 -0.25 -1.16 16.55
N ASN A 86 0.81 -1.98 16.58
CA ASN A 86 1.50 -2.34 17.82
C ASN A 86 2.14 -1.11 18.48
N GLN A 87 2.85 -0.28 17.70
CA GLN A 87 3.44 0.97 18.20
C GLN A 87 2.41 1.93 18.80
N LEU A 88 1.20 1.99 18.24
CA LEU A 88 0.10 2.83 18.77
C LEU A 88 -0.51 2.26 20.05
N THR A 89 -0.38 0.95 20.27
CA THR A 89 -0.91 0.27 21.47
C THR A 89 0.10 0.30 22.62
N ASP A 90 1.40 0.31 22.31
CA ASP A 90 2.49 0.43 23.29
C ASP A 90 2.69 1.87 23.80
N GLN A 91 1.98 2.85 23.23
CA GLN A 91 1.94 4.25 23.66
C GLN A 91 0.87 4.49 24.73
#